data_AF-A0A9W4PDW0-F1
#
_entry.id   AF-A0A9W4PDW0-F1
#
_cell.length_a   1.000
_cell.length_b   1.000
_cell.length_c   1.000
_cell.angle_alpha   90.00
_cell.angle_beta   90.00
_cell.angle_gamma   90.00
#
_symmetry.space_group_name_H-M   'P 1'
#
loop_
_entity.id
_entity.type
_entity.pdbx_description
1 polymer ?
#
loop_
_entity_poly.entity_id
_entity_poly.type
_entity_poly.pdbx_seq_one_letter_code
_entity_poly.pdbx_strand_id
1 'polypeptide(L)'
;MTAIAIQMVCYEKLSKSSVIIVYEKKTIFCLYVDVTNMKGVIKMEEQQQYVFIDFEFTMPEGKANPVGFYPEIIEVGLVTVINETIQEQFSSFVNPMKFPVLTGRCKKFLNITQDQVDQGISFEELVNLLKKIDEQHPTTIVTWGNMDMKVLRQNCQKAGLDFPFSGKQSDLCLEYKRFFGDQNQTGLWKAVQAYGKEGTGKHHRALDDAITTYNIFKLVEKDKSYMKNHEPTTIGDRIDLSKVLNHLAL
;
A
#
# COMPACT_ATOMS: atom_id res chain seq x y z
N MET A 1 12.80 13.46 -38.22
CA MET A 1 12.89 12.01 -37.98
C MET A 1 14.20 11.74 -37.28
N THR A 2 14.19 11.77 -35.94
CA THR A 2 15.36 11.44 -35.12
C THR A 2 15.36 9.93 -34.94
N ALA A 3 16.40 9.25 -35.44
CA ALA A 3 16.58 7.83 -35.21
C ALA A 3 16.88 7.61 -33.73
N ILE A 4 16.02 6.86 -33.05
CA ILE A 4 16.21 6.48 -31.64
C ILE A 4 16.98 5.17 -31.64
N ALA A 5 18.14 5.17 -30.99
CA ALA A 5 18.95 3.99 -30.77
C ALA A 5 18.22 3.07 -29.76
N ILE A 6 17.70 1.95 -30.24
CA ILE A 6 17.10 0.92 -29.40
C ILE A 6 18.26 0.05 -28.90
N GLN A 7 18.58 0.16 -27.62
CA GLN A 7 19.50 -0.76 -26.97
C GLN A 7 18.74 -2.04 -26.62
N MET A 8 18.86 -3.07 -27.45
CA MET A 8 18.32 -4.41 -27.17
C MET A 8 19.04 -5.00 -25.96
N VAL A 9 18.33 -5.20 -24.87
CA VAL A 9 18.84 -5.91 -23.68
C VAL A 9 17.99 -7.16 -23.50
N CYS A 10 18.64 -8.31 -23.68
CA CYS A 10 18.18 -9.68 -23.45
C CYS A 10 17.22 -10.31 -24.48
N TYR A 11 17.66 -11.45 -25.03
CA TYR A 11 16.93 -12.34 -25.92
C TYR A 11 16.77 -13.68 -25.19
N GLU A 12 15.57 -14.01 -24.71
CA GLU A 12 15.24 -15.37 -24.27
C GLU A 12 14.24 -15.99 -25.24
N LYS A 13 14.67 -17.07 -25.88
CA LYS A 13 13.97 -17.74 -26.97
C LYS A 13 13.03 -18.79 -26.38
N LEU A 14 11.80 -18.41 -26.02
CA LEU A 14 10.72 -19.36 -25.75
C LEU A 14 9.89 -19.57 -27.04
N SER A 15 9.47 -20.81 -27.29
CA SER A 15 9.03 -21.30 -28.60
C SER A 15 7.98 -20.45 -29.33
N LYS A 16 8.15 -20.29 -30.65
CA LYS A 16 7.22 -19.76 -31.69
C LYS A 16 6.61 -18.36 -31.52
N SER A 17 6.84 -17.66 -30.42
CA SER A 17 6.47 -16.25 -30.25
C SER A 17 7.67 -15.48 -29.70
N SER A 18 8.12 -14.43 -30.41
CA SER A 18 9.21 -13.58 -29.91
C SER A 18 8.62 -12.40 -29.14
N VAL A 19 8.89 -12.32 -27.84
CA VAL A 19 8.52 -11.16 -27.02
C VAL A 19 9.71 -10.20 -27.02
N ILE A 20 9.49 -8.94 -27.43
CA ILE A 20 10.49 -7.88 -27.33
C ILE A 20 10.03 -6.92 -26.22
N ILE A 21 10.81 -6.82 -25.16
CA ILE A 21 10.57 -5.87 -24.06
C ILE A 21 11.43 -4.63 -24.34
N VAL A 22 10.80 -3.48 -24.45
CA VAL A 22 11.49 -2.19 -24.62
C VAL A 22 11.25 -1.32 -23.40
N TYR A 23 12.32 -0.70 -22.90
CA TYR A 23 12.27 0.23 -21.77
C TYR A 23 12.47 1.65 -22.27
N GLU A 24 11.54 2.55 -21.94
CA GLU A 24 11.75 3.99 -22.14
C GLU A 24 11.20 4.77 -20.94
N LYS A 25 12.04 5.60 -20.31
CA LYS A 25 11.67 6.62 -19.31
C LYS A 25 10.59 6.18 -18.29
N LYS A 26 10.79 5.03 -17.63
CA LYS A 26 9.91 4.43 -16.60
C LYS A 26 8.64 3.71 -17.11
N THR A 27 8.46 3.55 -18.42
CA THR A 27 7.35 2.80 -19.01
C THR A 27 7.84 1.49 -19.62
N ILE A 28 7.11 0.39 -19.38
CA ILE A 28 7.38 -0.92 -19.99
C ILE A 28 6.50 -1.04 -21.23
N PHE A 29 7.13 -1.33 -22.37
CA PHE A 29 6.43 -1.68 -23.59
C PHE A 29 6.62 -3.18 -23.85
N CYS A 30 5.53 -3.95 -23.76
CA CYS A 30 5.51 -5.33 -24.23
C CYS A 30 5.10 -5.35 -25.71
N LEU A 31 6.05 -5.66 -26.59
CA LEU A 31 5.76 -5.91 -28.00
C LEU A 31 5.44 -7.39 -28.19
N TYR A 32 4.18 -7.67 -28.53
CA TYR A 32 3.79 -8.95 -29.11
C TYR A 32 3.96 -8.87 -30.62
N VAL A 33 4.99 -9.52 -31.14
CA VAL A 33 5.20 -9.65 -32.58
C VAL A 33 4.80 -11.06 -33.00
N ASP A 34 3.60 -11.18 -33.57
CA ASP A 34 3.27 -12.35 -34.39
C ASP A 34 4.00 -12.20 -35.73
N VAL A 35 5.04 -13.01 -35.92
CA VAL A 35 5.93 -12.96 -37.10
C VAL A 35 5.21 -13.31 -38.41
N THR A 36 3.93 -13.70 -38.35
CA THR A 36 3.13 -14.01 -39.55
C THR A 36 2.23 -12.87 -40.03
N ASN A 37 1.98 -11.83 -39.22
CA ASN A 37 1.09 -10.73 -39.60
C ASN A 37 1.55 -9.41 -38.94
N MET A 38 2.14 -8.51 -39.74
CA MET A 38 2.68 -7.20 -39.29
C MET A 38 1.58 -6.20 -38.86
N LYS A 39 0.86 -6.49 -37.77
CA LYS A 39 0.02 -5.53 -37.05
C LYS A 39 0.23 -5.70 -35.55
N GLY A 40 1.34 -5.18 -35.04
CA GLY A 40 1.61 -5.14 -33.60
C GLY A 40 0.68 -4.14 -32.91
N VAL A 41 -0.11 -4.61 -31.94
CA VAL A 41 -0.87 -3.75 -31.02
C VAL A 41 0.06 -3.43 -29.85
N ILE A 42 0.42 -2.15 -29.68
CA ILE A 42 1.13 -1.68 -28.49
C ILE A 42 0.11 -1.70 -27.34
N LYS A 43 0.23 -2.66 -26.43
CA LYS A 43 -0.56 -2.65 -25.19
C LYS A 43 0.26 -1.92 -24.13
N MET A 44 -0.15 -0.68 -23.85
CA MET A 44 0.41 0.10 -22.75
C MET A 44 -0.13 -0.48 -21.45
N GLU A 45 0.72 -1.09 -20.62
CA GLU A 45 0.37 -1.41 -19.25
C GLU A 45 0.81 -0.24 -18.37
N GLU A 46 -0.16 0.52 -17.89
CA GLU A 46 0.08 1.53 -16.87
C GLU A 46 0.58 0.84 -15.60
N GLN A 47 1.75 1.26 -15.12
CA GLN A 47 2.29 0.75 -13.87
C GLN A 47 1.42 1.24 -12.71
N GLN A 48 0.70 0.32 -12.08
CA GLN A 48 -0.13 0.61 -10.91
C GLN A 48 0.78 0.89 -9.71
N GLN A 49 0.65 2.09 -9.14
CA GLN A 49 1.30 2.46 -7.89
C GLN A 49 0.36 2.18 -6.71
N TYR A 50 0.93 1.67 -5.63
CA TYR A 50 0.31 1.62 -4.31
C TYR A 50 1.06 2.54 -3.36
N VAL A 51 0.32 3.31 -2.56
CA VAL A 51 0.90 4.14 -1.50
C VAL A 51 0.26 3.74 -0.19
N PHE A 52 1.07 3.19 0.71
CA PHE A 52 0.65 2.82 2.05
C PHE A 52 0.88 4.00 2.96
N ILE A 53 -0.15 4.45 3.67
CA ILE A 53 -0.08 5.66 4.50
C ILE A 53 -0.64 5.34 5.88
N ASP A 54 0.02 5.87 6.89
CA ASP A 54 -0.48 5.97 8.26
C ASP A 54 -0.19 7.38 8.78
N PHE A 55 -1.10 7.91 9.59
CA PHE A 55 -0.93 9.20 10.24
C PHE A 55 -1.18 9.07 11.73
N GLU A 56 -0.42 9.85 12.50
CA GLU A 56 -0.73 10.07 13.90
C GLU A 56 -1.35 11.45 14.12
N PHE A 57 -2.23 11.56 15.11
CA PHE A 57 -3.06 12.74 15.31
C PHE A 57 -2.95 13.35 16.71
N THR A 58 -3.27 14.65 16.81
CA THR A 58 -3.51 15.28 18.11
C THR A 58 -4.64 14.57 18.84
N MET A 59 -4.51 14.47 20.18
CA MET A 59 -5.50 13.84 21.06
C MET A 59 -5.83 14.77 22.24
N PRO A 60 -7.10 14.86 22.67
CA PRO A 60 -7.47 15.57 23.89
C PRO A 60 -7.03 14.78 25.14
N GLU A 61 -6.79 15.47 26.26
CA GLU A 61 -6.29 14.86 27.51
C GLU A 61 -7.29 13.85 28.10
N GLY A 62 -8.60 14.00 27.84
CA GLY A 62 -9.65 13.12 28.35
C GLY A 62 -10.91 13.11 27.47
N LYS A 63 -12.08 12.85 28.06
CA LYS A 63 -13.38 12.91 27.36
C LYS A 63 -13.83 14.34 27.05
N ALA A 64 -13.23 15.34 27.71
CA ALA A 64 -13.48 16.73 27.44
C ALA A 64 -12.74 17.12 26.16
N ASN A 65 -13.49 17.31 25.08
CA ASN A 65 -12.95 17.90 23.87
C ASN A 65 -12.89 19.42 24.07
N PRO A 66 -11.73 20.07 23.82
CA PRO A 66 -11.69 21.52 23.65
C PRO A 66 -12.79 21.97 22.69
N VAL A 67 -13.35 23.15 22.91
CA VAL A 67 -14.42 23.67 22.04
C VAL A 67 -13.89 23.74 20.60
N GLY A 68 -14.56 23.05 19.68
CA GLY A 68 -14.16 22.99 18.28
C GLY A 68 -12.94 22.10 17.98
N PHE A 69 -12.58 21.18 18.89
CA PHE A 69 -11.52 20.22 18.66
C PHE A 69 -11.77 19.37 17.40
N TYR A 70 -10.71 19.20 16.62
CA TYR A 70 -10.60 18.19 15.59
C TYR A 70 -9.16 17.66 15.59
N PRO A 71 -8.96 16.37 15.27
CA PRO A 71 -7.63 15.79 15.18
C PRO A 71 -6.84 16.46 14.05
N GLU A 72 -5.66 16.96 14.38
CA GLU A 72 -4.68 17.45 13.40
C GLU A 72 -3.61 16.38 13.17
N ILE A 73 -3.17 16.22 11.93
CA ILE A 73 -2.07 15.31 11.59
C ILE A 73 -0.78 15.87 12.17
N ILE A 74 -0.04 15.04 12.91
CA ILE A 74 1.21 15.41 13.59
C ILE A 74 2.38 14.50 13.25
N GLU A 75 2.11 13.36 12.62
CA GLU A 75 3.14 12.51 12.02
C GLU A 75 2.56 11.88 10.76
N VAL A 76 3.41 11.73 9.74
CA VAL A 76 3.13 10.97 8.53
C VAL A 76 4.17 9.89 8.36
N GLY A 77 3.71 8.71 7.98
CA GLY A 77 4.53 7.64 7.44
C GLY A 77 3.92 7.17 6.14
N LEU A 78 4.74 7.04 5.10
CA LEU A 78 4.29 6.47 3.84
C LEU A 78 5.34 5.60 3.16
N VAL A 79 4.84 4.64 2.38
CA VAL A 79 5.63 3.73 1.55
C VAL A 79 5.03 3.69 0.15
N THR A 80 5.80 4.05 -0.86
CA THR A 80 5.39 3.93 -2.26
C THR A 80 5.90 2.61 -2.83
N VAL A 81 5.03 1.89 -3.55
CA VAL A 81 5.30 0.56 -4.08
C VAL A 81 4.84 0.49 -5.53
N ILE A 82 5.74 0.01 -6.40
CA ILE A 82 5.47 -0.27 -7.81
C ILE A 82 6.00 -1.67 -8.10
N ASN A 83 5.19 -2.51 -8.76
CA ASN A 83 5.54 -3.90 -9.09
C ASN A 83 6.09 -4.66 -7.87
N GLU A 84 5.35 -4.61 -6.76
CA GLU A 84 5.68 -5.22 -5.47
C GLU A 84 6.99 -4.75 -4.82
N THR A 85 7.70 -3.79 -5.43
CA THR A 85 8.98 -3.27 -4.98
C THR A 85 8.79 -1.88 -4.36
N ILE A 86 9.29 -1.71 -3.13
CA ILE A 86 9.31 -0.41 -2.46
C ILE A 86 10.19 0.55 -3.27
N GLN A 87 9.63 1.69 -3.65
CA GLN A 87 10.34 2.75 -4.36
C GLN A 87 10.86 3.80 -3.37
N GLU A 88 10.03 4.21 -2.42
CA GLU A 88 10.36 5.24 -1.43
C GLU A 88 9.68 4.93 -0.09
N GLN A 89 10.35 5.34 0.99
CA GLN A 89 9.81 5.40 2.34
C GLN A 89 10.01 6.83 2.85
N PHE A 90 8.97 7.43 3.40
CA PHE A 90 9.01 8.78 3.92
C PHE A 90 8.39 8.85 5.30
N SER A 91 9.03 9.60 6.19
CA SER A 91 8.52 9.89 7.53
C SER A 91 8.81 11.33 7.89
N SER A 92 7.83 12.01 8.47
CA SER A 92 8.01 13.35 9.01
C SER A 92 7.00 13.61 10.13
N PHE A 93 7.40 14.45 11.08
CA PHE A 93 6.42 15.14 11.93
C PHE A 93 5.76 16.28 11.15
N VAL A 94 4.58 16.69 11.61
CA VAL A 94 3.79 17.77 11.00
C VAL A 94 3.39 18.74 12.10
N ASN A 95 3.61 20.03 11.89
CA ASN A 95 3.30 21.06 12.88
C ASN A 95 1.78 21.43 12.84
N PRO A 96 1.00 21.16 13.91
CA PRO A 96 -0.42 21.46 13.95
C PRO A 96 -0.67 22.95 14.25
N MET A 97 -1.61 23.55 13.50
CA MET A 97 -1.85 25.00 13.54
C MET A 97 -2.89 25.40 14.57
N LYS A 98 -3.96 24.60 14.76
CA LYS A 98 -5.09 24.96 15.62
C LYS A 98 -4.82 24.60 17.09
N PHE A 99 -4.21 23.45 17.33
CA PHE A 99 -3.87 22.91 18.63
C PHE A 99 -2.37 22.60 18.69
N PRO A 100 -1.49 23.63 18.67
CA PRO A 100 -0.04 23.47 18.56
C PRO A 100 0.58 22.72 19.75
N VAL A 101 -0.01 22.86 20.94
CA VAL A 101 0.51 22.23 22.16
C VAL A 101 -0.10 20.85 22.35
N LEU A 102 0.74 19.82 22.27
CA LEU A 102 0.33 18.43 22.48
C LEU A 102 0.01 18.15 23.95
N THR A 103 -1.06 17.40 24.16
CA THR A 103 -1.48 16.90 25.48
C THR A 103 -0.47 15.90 26.04
N GLY A 104 -0.47 15.73 27.38
CA GLY A 104 0.40 14.75 28.03
C GLY A 104 0.07 13.33 27.58
N ARG A 105 -1.22 13.04 27.45
CA ARG A 105 -1.74 11.80 26.84
C ARG A 105 -1.18 11.57 25.43
N CYS A 106 -1.26 12.56 24.54
CA CYS A 106 -0.81 12.42 23.15
C CYS A 106 0.68 12.06 23.07
N LYS A 107 1.52 12.83 23.78
CA LYS A 107 2.97 12.61 23.85
C LYS A 107 3.32 11.22 24.39
N LYS A 108 2.66 10.79 25.47
CA LYS A 108 2.90 9.48 26.08
C LYS A 108 2.45 8.32 25.19
N PHE A 109 1.31 8.45 24.53
CA PHE A 109 0.72 7.39 23.72
C PHE A 109 1.52 7.14 22.43
N LEU A 110 1.95 8.20 21.77
CA LEU A 110 2.74 8.14 20.52
C LEU A 110 4.25 8.08 20.76
N ASN A 111 4.67 8.27 22.01
CA ASN A 111 6.07 8.38 22.41
C ASN A 111 6.82 9.48 21.60
N ILE A 112 6.21 10.67 21.54
CA ILE A 112 6.74 11.86 20.84
C ILE A 112 6.92 13.02 21.81
N THR A 113 7.80 13.95 21.41
CA THR A 113 8.05 15.20 22.13
C THR A 113 7.40 16.39 21.42
N GLN A 114 7.25 17.50 22.14
CA GLN A 114 6.73 18.74 21.55
C GLN A 114 7.70 19.27 20.48
N ASP A 115 8.99 19.32 20.80
CA ASP A 115 10.05 19.84 19.91
C ASP A 115 10.09 19.12 18.55
N GLN A 116 9.82 17.82 18.53
CA GLN A 116 9.73 17.04 17.29
C GLN A 116 8.61 17.52 16.37
N VAL A 117 7.45 17.84 16.95
CA VAL A 117 6.27 18.31 16.20
C VAL A 117 6.43 19.78 15.82
N ASP A 118 7.01 20.59 16.70
CA ASP A 118 7.30 22.00 16.40
C ASP A 118 8.27 22.18 15.22
N GLN A 119 9.21 21.24 15.06
CA GLN A 119 10.18 21.18 13.96
C GLN A 119 9.67 20.40 12.73
N GLY A 120 8.43 19.90 12.78
CA GLY A 120 7.80 19.19 11.67
C GLY A 120 7.53 20.09 10.47
N ILE A 121 7.26 19.47 9.32
CA ILE A 121 6.79 20.19 8.13
C ILE A 121 5.41 20.81 8.38
N SER A 122 5.07 21.85 7.63
CA SER A 122 3.71 22.36 7.64
C SER A 122 2.72 21.36 7.03
N PHE A 123 1.45 21.46 7.42
CA PHE A 123 0.39 20.65 6.79
C PHE A 123 0.26 20.92 5.28
N GLU A 124 0.53 22.15 4.82
CA GLU A 124 0.54 22.49 3.39
C GLU A 124 1.66 21.77 2.64
N GLU A 125 2.88 21.71 3.20
CA GLU A 125 3.98 20.94 2.63
C GLU A 125 3.66 19.45 2.54
N LEU A 126 3.00 18.89 3.56
CA LEU A 126 2.50 17.51 3.52
C LEU A 126 1.52 17.32 2.35
N VAL A 127 0.50 18.18 2.22
CA VAL A 127 -0.50 18.06 1.14
C VAL A 127 0.17 18.15 -0.23
N ASN A 128 1.12 19.06 -0.41
CA ASN A 128 1.88 19.21 -1.67
C ASN A 128 2.73 17.98 -1.98
N LEU A 129 3.38 17.38 -0.98
CA LEU A 129 4.10 16.12 -1.13
C LEU A 129 3.16 15.00 -1.61
N LEU A 130 2.01 14.82 -0.95
CA LEU A 130 1.04 13.78 -1.27
C LEU A 130 0.48 13.95 -2.69
N LYS A 131 0.16 15.19 -3.08
CA LYS A 131 -0.32 15.51 -4.42
C LYS A 131 0.73 15.16 -5.49
N LYS A 132 2.00 15.50 -5.24
CA LYS A 132 3.10 15.14 -6.14
C LYS A 132 3.27 13.63 -6.29
N ILE A 133 3.01 12.85 -5.24
CA ILE A 133 3.06 11.38 -5.30
C ILE A 133 1.90 10.83 -6.17
N ASP A 134 0.68 11.38 -6.01
CA ASP A 134 -0.52 10.97 -6.78
C ASP A 134 -0.38 11.30 -8.27
N GLU A 135 0.25 12.42 -8.62
CA GLU A 135 0.42 12.88 -10.01
C GLU A 135 1.45 12.05 -10.81
N GLN A 136 2.34 11.30 -10.16
CA GLN A 136 3.42 10.56 -10.85
C GLN A 136 2.93 9.30 -11.56
N HIS A 137 1.95 8.61 -10.97
CA HIS A 137 1.49 7.30 -11.41
C HIS A 137 0.01 7.12 -11.04
N PRO A 138 -0.77 6.32 -11.80
CA PRO A 138 -2.09 5.89 -11.35
C PRO A 138 -2.00 5.21 -9.98
N THR A 139 -2.54 5.88 -8.96
CA THR A 139 -2.27 5.54 -7.56
C THR A 139 -3.48 4.93 -6.86
N THR A 140 -3.25 3.88 -6.08
CA THR A 140 -4.18 3.37 -5.07
C THR A 140 -3.58 3.63 -3.68
N ILE A 141 -4.28 4.44 -2.89
CA ILE A 141 -3.95 4.71 -1.50
C ILE A 141 -4.46 3.56 -0.64
N VAL A 142 -3.62 3.03 0.22
CA VAL A 142 -3.97 1.94 1.14
C VAL A 142 -3.67 2.39 2.56
N THR A 143 -4.67 2.35 3.41
CA THR A 143 -4.55 2.61 4.85
C THR A 143 -5.02 1.38 5.62
N TRP A 144 -4.57 1.20 6.86
CA TRP A 144 -5.10 0.09 7.66
C TRP A 144 -6.59 0.27 7.92
N GLY A 145 -7.04 1.47 8.28
CA GLY A 145 -8.46 1.76 8.50
C GLY A 145 -8.91 3.05 7.83
N ASN A 146 -10.20 3.38 7.96
CA ASN A 146 -10.77 4.56 7.32
C ASN A 146 -10.48 5.91 8.02
N MET A 147 -9.80 5.92 9.17
CA MET A 147 -9.61 7.13 9.97
C MET A 147 -8.66 8.11 9.29
N ASP A 148 -7.54 7.63 8.76
CA ASP A 148 -6.52 8.44 8.08
C ASP A 148 -7.09 9.33 6.99
N MET A 149 -7.85 8.73 6.06
CA MET A 149 -8.44 9.47 4.94
C MET A 149 -9.55 10.43 5.39
N LYS A 150 -10.26 10.12 6.48
CA LYS A 150 -11.27 11.04 7.05
C LYS A 150 -10.61 12.25 7.69
N VAL A 151 -9.57 12.03 8.49
CA VAL A 151 -8.84 13.10 9.17
C VAL A 151 -8.10 13.96 8.15
N LEU A 152 -7.47 13.38 7.13
CA LEU A 152 -6.83 14.13 6.05
C LEU A 152 -7.84 15.04 5.33
N ARG A 153 -9.01 14.51 4.94
CA ARG A 153 -10.08 15.34 4.34
C ARG A 153 -10.52 16.48 5.25
N GLN A 154 -10.70 16.22 6.54
CA GLN A 154 -11.08 17.24 7.49
C GLN A 154 -10.01 18.33 7.62
N ASN A 155 -8.73 17.95 7.69
CA ASN A 155 -7.62 18.90 7.78
C ASN A 155 -7.49 19.74 6.49
N CYS A 156 -7.60 19.13 5.31
CA CYS A 156 -7.67 19.86 4.03
C CYS A 156 -8.80 20.89 4.04
N GLN A 157 -10.02 20.49 4.44
CA GLN A 157 -11.16 21.40 4.53
C GLN A 157 -10.92 22.57 5.50
N LYS A 158 -10.29 22.30 6.66
CA LYS A 158 -9.98 23.33 7.67
C LYS A 158 -8.88 24.28 7.22
N ALA A 159 -7.91 23.80 6.44
CA ALA A 159 -6.83 24.59 5.88
C ALA A 159 -7.23 25.33 4.58
N GLY A 160 -8.39 25.01 3.99
CA GLY A 160 -8.78 25.55 2.69
C GLY A 160 -7.96 24.97 1.52
N LEU A 161 -7.43 23.76 1.69
CA LEU A 161 -6.63 23.05 0.69
C LEU A 161 -7.47 21.97 -0.01
N ASP A 162 -7.16 21.72 -1.27
CA ASP A 162 -7.75 20.60 -2.00
C ASP A 162 -7.26 19.26 -1.42
N PHE A 163 -8.11 18.24 -1.50
CA PHE A 163 -7.72 16.89 -1.10
C PHE A 163 -6.67 16.33 -2.08
N PRO A 164 -5.52 15.81 -1.61
CA PRO A 164 -4.36 15.57 -2.47
C PRO A 164 -4.46 14.34 -3.39
N PHE A 165 -5.48 13.48 -3.22
CA PHE A 165 -5.59 12.23 -3.97
C PHE A 165 -6.82 12.22 -4.89
N SER A 166 -6.57 11.86 -6.14
CA SER A 166 -7.58 11.58 -7.16
C SER A 166 -7.85 10.08 -7.34
N GLY A 167 -6.91 9.24 -6.91
CA GLY A 167 -6.95 7.79 -7.05
C GLY A 167 -7.88 7.04 -6.10
N LYS A 168 -7.84 5.71 -6.22
CA LYS A 168 -8.62 4.79 -5.36
C LYS A 168 -8.09 4.82 -3.93
N GLN A 169 -8.98 4.64 -2.96
CA GLN A 169 -8.65 4.50 -1.54
C GLN A 169 -9.16 3.15 -1.05
N SER A 170 -8.27 2.34 -0.46
CA SER A 170 -8.59 1.03 0.12
C SER A 170 -8.40 1.06 1.63
N ASP A 171 -9.41 0.53 2.33
CA ASP A 171 -9.38 0.22 3.77
C ASP A 171 -8.99 -1.25 3.92
N LEU A 172 -7.71 -1.50 4.21
CA LEU A 172 -7.16 -2.85 4.23
C LEU A 172 -7.73 -3.68 5.38
N CYS A 173 -8.07 -3.08 6.52
CA CYS A 173 -8.71 -3.78 7.63
C CYS A 173 -10.08 -4.33 7.21
N LEU A 174 -10.85 -3.57 6.44
CA LEU A 174 -12.12 -4.03 5.91
C LEU A 174 -11.94 -5.17 4.89
N GLU A 175 -10.94 -5.09 4.02
CA GLU A 175 -10.60 -6.17 3.10
C GLU A 175 -10.14 -7.43 3.84
N TYR A 176 -9.25 -7.28 4.81
CA TYR A 176 -8.77 -8.34 5.69
C TYR A 176 -9.95 -9.02 6.40
N LYS A 177 -10.85 -8.24 7.02
CA LYS A 177 -12.04 -8.75 7.69
C LYS A 177 -12.91 -9.59 6.74
N ARG A 178 -13.16 -9.09 5.53
CA ARG A 178 -13.96 -9.79 4.51
C ARG A 178 -13.30 -11.10 4.07
N PHE A 179 -11.98 -11.12 3.98
CA PHE A 179 -11.23 -12.28 3.55
C PHE A 179 -11.23 -13.40 4.61
N PHE A 180 -11.01 -13.06 5.89
CA PHE A 180 -10.93 -14.04 6.98
C PHE A 180 -12.29 -14.37 7.63
N GLY A 181 -13.36 -13.66 7.29
CA GLY A 181 -14.69 -13.88 7.86
C GLY A 181 -14.82 -13.42 9.33
N ASP A 182 -13.93 -12.55 9.79
CA ASP A 182 -13.94 -12.04 11.15
C ASP A 182 -15.20 -11.22 11.44
N GLN A 183 -15.77 -11.38 12.64
CA GLN A 183 -16.96 -10.62 13.06
C GLN A 183 -16.63 -9.15 13.38
N ASN A 184 -15.41 -8.88 13.86
CA ASN A 184 -14.94 -7.56 14.27
C ASN A 184 -13.75 -7.08 13.43
N GLN A 185 -13.49 -5.78 13.43
CA GLN A 185 -12.26 -5.23 12.84
C GLN A 185 -11.08 -5.58 13.75
N THR A 186 -10.04 -6.17 13.15
CA THR A 186 -8.81 -6.56 13.83
C THR A 186 -7.84 -5.38 13.81
N GLY A 187 -7.22 -5.05 14.96
CA GLY A 187 -6.18 -4.02 15.01
C GLY A 187 -4.95 -4.46 14.22
N LEU A 188 -4.21 -3.52 13.63
CA LEU A 188 -3.09 -3.80 12.71
C LEU A 188 -2.13 -4.85 13.28
N TRP A 189 -1.57 -4.57 14.45
CA TRP A 189 -0.61 -5.46 15.10
C TRP A 189 -1.17 -6.82 15.52
N LYS A 190 -2.48 -6.90 15.80
CA LYS A 190 -3.15 -8.18 16.04
C LYS A 190 -3.24 -9.00 14.75
N ALA A 191 -3.50 -8.35 13.61
CA ALA A 191 -3.52 -9.02 12.31
C ALA A 191 -2.11 -9.50 11.93
N VAL A 192 -1.05 -8.74 12.22
CA VAL A 192 0.35 -9.19 12.04
C VAL A 192 0.64 -10.45 12.85
N GLN A 193 0.26 -10.45 14.13
CA GLN A 193 0.43 -11.61 15.01
C GLN A 193 -0.35 -12.83 14.52
N ALA A 194 -1.58 -12.62 14.01
CA ALA A 194 -2.40 -13.70 13.45
C ALA A 194 -1.75 -14.37 12.22
N TYR A 195 -0.97 -13.61 11.44
CA TYR A 195 -0.13 -14.15 10.36
C TYR A 195 1.16 -14.84 10.82
N GLY A 196 1.38 -14.99 12.13
CA GLY A 196 2.56 -15.65 12.69
C GLY A 196 3.86 -14.84 12.53
N LYS A 197 3.76 -13.53 12.28
CA LYS A 197 4.91 -12.63 12.26
C LYS A 197 5.00 -11.86 13.56
N GLU A 198 6.19 -11.82 14.14
CA GLU A 198 6.50 -10.77 15.12
C GLU A 198 6.55 -9.46 14.34
N GLY A 199 5.63 -8.53 14.61
CA GLY A 199 5.65 -7.25 13.93
C GLY A 199 7.00 -6.58 14.14
N THR A 200 7.64 -6.17 13.06
CA THR A 200 8.94 -5.49 13.11
C THR A 200 8.67 -3.98 13.07
N GLY A 201 9.10 -3.26 14.10
CA GLY A 201 8.87 -1.81 14.25
C GLY A 201 8.28 -1.44 15.60
N LYS A 202 8.11 -0.14 15.81
CA LYS A 202 7.49 0.43 17.02
C LYS A 202 6.02 0.75 16.72
N HIS A 203 5.13 0.15 17.52
CA HIS A 203 3.70 0.49 17.50
C HIS A 203 3.52 2.00 17.74
N HIS A 204 2.63 2.65 16.98
CA HIS A 204 2.38 4.10 17.01
C HIS A 204 3.53 4.96 16.46
N ARG A 205 4.21 4.43 15.44
CA ARG A 205 5.13 5.21 14.61
C ARG A 205 4.62 5.08 13.19
N ALA A 206 4.24 6.21 12.60
CA ALA A 206 3.47 6.22 11.37
C ALA A 206 4.16 5.44 10.23
N LEU A 207 5.50 5.55 10.10
CA LEU A 207 6.21 4.80 9.06
C LEU A 207 6.23 3.28 9.32
N ASP A 208 6.42 2.87 10.58
CA ASP A 208 6.43 1.44 10.94
C ASP A 208 5.04 0.83 10.71
N ASP A 209 3.97 1.58 11.03
CA ASP A 209 2.58 1.18 10.80
C ASP A 209 2.25 1.13 9.29
N ALA A 210 2.75 2.06 8.47
CA ALA A 210 2.62 2.02 7.01
C ALA A 210 3.36 0.81 6.39
N ILE A 211 4.59 0.53 6.81
CA ILE A 211 5.35 -0.66 6.38
C ILE A 211 4.63 -1.95 6.79
N THR A 212 4.09 -1.97 8.00
CA THR A 212 3.33 -3.11 8.52
C THR A 212 2.07 -3.34 7.70
N THR A 213 1.35 -2.28 7.35
CA THR A 213 0.18 -2.33 6.46
C THR A 213 0.56 -2.91 5.09
N TYR A 214 1.67 -2.47 4.47
CA TYR A 214 2.19 -3.04 3.23
C TYR A 214 2.52 -4.54 3.37
N ASN A 215 3.13 -4.95 4.49
CA ASN A 215 3.47 -6.35 4.72
C ASN A 215 2.21 -7.24 4.83
N ILE A 216 1.15 -6.76 5.48
CA ILE A 216 -0.13 -7.47 5.51
C ILE A 216 -0.77 -7.50 4.13
N PHE A 217 -0.75 -6.38 3.40
CA PHE A 217 -1.30 -6.31 2.05
C PHE A 217 -0.69 -7.39 1.16
N LYS A 218 0.63 -7.56 1.17
CA LYS A 218 1.30 -8.64 0.42
C LYS A 218 0.82 -10.03 0.81
N LEU A 219 0.60 -10.29 2.10
CA LEU A 219 0.12 -11.58 2.57
C LEU A 219 -1.32 -11.83 2.09
N VAL A 220 -2.19 -10.84 2.24
CA VAL A 220 -3.58 -10.91 1.77
C VAL A 220 -3.65 -11.12 0.26
N GLU A 221 -2.87 -10.38 -0.54
CA GLU A 221 -2.85 -10.56 -1.99
C GLU A 221 -2.29 -11.92 -2.41
N LYS A 222 -1.26 -12.40 -1.71
CA LYS A 222 -0.73 -13.75 -1.90
C LYS A 222 -1.78 -14.82 -1.60
N ASP A 223 -2.53 -14.69 -0.51
CA ASP A 223 -3.59 -15.62 -0.14
C ASP A 223 -4.77 -15.58 -1.14
N LYS A 224 -5.17 -14.39 -1.58
CA LYS A 224 -6.14 -14.21 -2.68
C LYS A 224 -5.68 -14.89 -3.97
N SER A 225 -4.37 -14.90 -4.27
CA SER A 225 -3.83 -15.57 -5.46
C SER A 225 -3.99 -17.09 -5.42
N TYR A 226 -3.85 -17.71 -4.24
CA TYR A 226 -4.08 -19.15 -4.09
C TYR A 226 -5.54 -19.53 -4.34
N MET A 227 -6.49 -18.66 -3.97
CA MET A 227 -7.91 -18.91 -4.20
C MET A 227 -8.36 -18.76 -5.67
N LYS A 228 -7.65 -17.96 -6.47
CA LYS A 228 -7.95 -17.80 -7.91
C LYS A 228 -7.52 -19.00 -8.76
N ASN A 229 -6.56 -19.78 -8.29
CA ASN A 229 -5.90 -20.85 -9.04
C ASN A 229 -6.48 -22.25 -8.77
N HIS A 230 -7.71 -22.36 -8.27
CA HIS A 230 -8.41 -23.65 -8.22
C HIS A 230 -9.29 -23.79 -9.46
N GLU A 231 -8.79 -24.54 -10.44
CA GLU A 231 -9.71 -25.34 -11.26
C GLU A 231 -10.46 -26.27 -10.29
N PRO A 232 -11.81 -26.32 -10.32
CA PRO A 232 -12.53 -27.25 -9.46
C PRO A 232 -12.05 -28.66 -9.81
N THR A 233 -11.43 -29.35 -8.85
CA THR A 233 -11.08 -30.76 -9.01
C THR A 233 -12.34 -31.51 -9.41
N THR A 234 -12.37 -32.02 -10.63
CA THR A 234 -13.46 -32.88 -11.08
C THR A 234 -13.44 -34.16 -10.26
N ILE A 235 -14.61 -34.69 -9.92
CA ILE A 235 -14.82 -35.99 -9.23
C ILE A 235 -14.04 -37.17 -9.87
N GLY A 236 -13.51 -36.98 -11.09
CA GLY A 236 -12.66 -37.91 -11.81
C GLY A 236 -11.20 -38.01 -11.34
N ASP A 237 -10.72 -37.12 -10.47
CA ASP A 237 -9.37 -37.19 -9.89
C ASP A 237 -9.33 -38.25 -8.77
N ARG A 238 -9.64 -39.50 -9.14
CA ARG A 238 -9.45 -40.66 -8.27
C ARG A 238 -7.95 -40.79 -8.00
N ILE A 239 -7.57 -40.55 -6.76
CA ILE A 239 -6.23 -40.88 -6.26
C ILE A 239 -6.08 -42.40 -6.40
N ASP A 240 -5.28 -42.82 -7.39
CA ASP A 240 -4.92 -44.23 -7.55
C ASP A 240 -3.88 -44.63 -6.49
N LEU A 241 -4.38 -45.09 -5.35
CA LEU A 241 -3.58 -45.58 -4.23
C LEU A 241 -3.02 -47.00 -4.47
N SER A 242 -3.27 -47.63 -5.63
CA SER A 242 -2.77 -48.98 -5.93
C SER A 242 -1.24 -49.06 -5.84
N LYS A 243 -0.54 -47.97 -6.19
CA LYS A 243 0.92 -47.88 -6.08
C LYS A 243 1.42 -47.77 -4.64
N VAL A 244 0.63 -47.20 -3.74
CA VAL A 244 0.98 -47.08 -2.31
C VAL A 244 0.69 -48.39 -1.58
N LEU A 245 -0.41 -49.06 -1.93
CA LEU A 245 -0.79 -50.35 -1.36
C LEU A 245 0.20 -51.47 -1.72
N ASN A 246 0.78 -51.46 -2.92
CA ASN A 246 1.82 -52.43 -3.32
C ASN A 246 3.13 -52.31 -2.54
N HIS A 247 3.38 -51.20 -1.84
CA HIS A 247 4.55 -51.02 -0.96
C HIS A 247 4.26 -51.37 0.51
N LEU A 248 3.00 -51.63 0.86
CA LEU A 248 2.56 -51.96 2.23
C LEU A 248 2.13 -53.43 2.38
N ALA A 249 2.12 -54.19 1.29
CA ALA A 249 1.93 -55.64 1.35
C ALA A 249 3.27 -56.33 1.70
N LEU A 250 3.44 -56.63 2.99
CA LEU A 250 4.38 -57.64 3.50
C LEU A 250 3.75 -59.03 3.43
#